data_AF-A0A0G4N5K9-F1
#
_entry.id   AF-A0A0G4N5K9-F1
#
_cell.length_a   1.000
_cell.length_b   1.000
_cell.length_c   1.000
_cell.angle_alpha   90.00
_cell.angle_beta   90.00
_cell.angle_gamma   90.00
#
_symmetry.space_group_name_H-M   'P 1'
#
loop_
_entity.id
_entity.type
_entity.pdbx_description
1 polymer ?
#
loop_
_entity_poly.entity_id
_entity_poly.type
_entity_poly.pdbx_seq_one_letter_code
_entity_poly.pdbx_strand_id
1 'polypeptide(L)'
;MAALWVLGTLLHDDVGRAALVALYVASGAAGFLGSLYWLTLRGHLLFSSLGASGAVYGLAGAYFWLHRFDHFRVLGFPPPPLEGPQGLAFLGLVVGVHVFAFLRPRTTVDLMSHMAGMAAGILGASLARGAKQPAASASASDMQRVDLVRDVRVTTTSAGDKGGRSAGL
;
A
#
# COMPACT_ATOMS: atom_id res chain seq x y z
N MET A 1 11.85 -13.31 12.00
CA MET A 1 12.75 -12.15 12.11
C MET A 1 13.35 -11.74 10.77
N ALA A 2 13.94 -12.65 9.98
CA ALA A 2 14.40 -12.33 8.63
C ALA A 2 13.31 -11.68 7.73
N ALA A 3 12.09 -12.22 7.75
CA ALA A 3 10.97 -11.64 6.99
C ALA A 3 10.60 -10.21 7.43
N LEU A 4 10.65 -9.93 8.74
CA LEU A 4 10.41 -8.58 9.26
C LEU A 4 11.53 -7.61 8.90
N TRP A 5 12.77 -8.08 8.86
CA TRP A 5 13.88 -7.27 8.43
C TRP A 5 13.71 -6.85 6.96
N VAL A 6 13.46 -7.81 6.06
CA VAL A 6 13.28 -7.53 4.63
C VAL A 6 12.02 -6.70 4.36
N LEU A 7 10.86 -7.14 4.82
CA LEU A 7 9.60 -6.42 4.58
C LEU A 7 9.57 -5.08 5.29
N GLY A 8 10.17 -5.02 6.50
CA GLY A 8 10.27 -3.79 7.26
C GLY A 8 11.11 -2.75 6.53
N THR A 9 12.28 -3.12 5.98
CA THR A 9 13.11 -2.18 5.21
C THR A 9 12.43 -1.77 3.91
N LEU A 10 11.83 -2.71 3.17
CA LEU A 10 11.15 -2.41 1.91
C LEU A 10 9.97 -1.46 2.11
N LEU A 11 9.12 -1.74 3.11
CA LEU A 11 7.95 -0.94 3.39
C LEU A 11 8.30 0.39 4.07
N HIS A 12 9.41 0.45 4.81
CA HIS A 12 9.88 1.67 5.46
C HIS A 12 10.01 2.84 4.48
N ASP A 13 10.55 2.56 3.29
CA ASP A 13 10.81 3.57 2.28
C ASP A 13 9.51 4.13 1.67
N ASP A 14 8.44 3.32 1.60
CA ASP A 14 7.15 3.76 1.05
C ASP A 14 6.32 4.59 2.03
N VAL A 15 6.19 4.10 3.27
CA VAL A 15 5.22 4.65 4.22
C VAL A 15 5.89 5.57 5.26
N GLY A 16 7.19 5.40 5.49
CA GLY A 16 7.97 6.09 6.52
C GLY A 16 7.94 5.39 7.88
N ARG A 17 8.82 5.81 8.79
CA ARG A 17 9.04 5.15 10.09
C ARG A 17 7.80 5.04 10.96
N ALA A 18 7.07 6.14 11.11
CA ALA A 18 5.90 6.20 11.99
C ALA A 18 4.77 5.30 11.48
N ALA A 19 4.46 5.37 10.18
CA ALA A 19 3.45 4.54 9.56
C ALA A 19 3.83 3.05 9.58
N LEU A 20 5.11 2.71 9.41
CA LEU A 20 5.59 1.33 9.51
C LEU A 20 5.33 0.74 10.91
N VAL A 21 5.68 1.48 11.97
CA VAL A 21 5.44 1.03 13.35
C VAL A 21 3.94 0.92 13.63
N ALA A 22 3.15 1.90 13.19
CA ALA A 22 1.71 1.87 13.34
C ALA A 22 1.08 0.65 12.64
N LEU A 23 1.49 0.36 11.40
CA LEU A 23 1.05 -0.81 10.66
C LEU A 23 1.46 -2.10 11.36
N TYR A 24 2.70 -2.21 11.82
CA TYR A 24 3.18 -3.39 12.53
C TYR A 24 2.35 -3.68 13.79
N VAL A 25 2.13 -2.65 14.62
CA VAL A 25 1.35 -2.78 15.87
C VAL A 25 -0.12 -3.06 15.57
N ALA A 26 -0.73 -2.32 14.64
CA ALA A 26 -2.13 -2.48 14.28
C ALA A 26 -2.41 -3.87 13.67
N SER A 27 -1.57 -4.33 12.73
CA SER A 27 -1.70 -5.68 12.17
C SER A 27 -1.45 -6.77 13.19
N GLY A 28 -0.50 -6.59 14.11
CA GLY A 28 -0.29 -7.52 15.22
C GLY A 28 -1.49 -7.62 16.15
N ALA A 29 -2.05 -6.47 16.56
CA ALA A 29 -3.22 -6.40 17.42
C ALA A 29 -4.47 -6.98 16.74
N ALA A 30 -4.72 -6.63 15.48
CA ALA A 30 -5.83 -7.18 14.70
C ALA A 30 -5.68 -8.68 14.45
N GLY A 31 -4.46 -9.14 14.16
CA GLY A 31 -4.15 -10.56 14.06
C GLY A 31 -4.49 -11.32 15.35
N PHE A 32 -3.98 -10.85 16.49
CA PHE A 32 -4.28 -11.44 17.78
C PHE A 32 -5.79 -11.45 18.09
N LEU A 33 -6.48 -10.33 17.85
CA LEU A 33 -7.92 -10.21 18.09
C LEU A 33 -8.72 -11.15 17.18
N GLY A 34 -8.33 -11.30 15.91
CA GLY A 34 -8.98 -12.23 14.98
C GLY A 34 -8.89 -13.68 15.46
N SER A 35 -7.75 -14.08 15.99
CA SER A 35 -7.58 -15.43 16.56
C SER A 35 -8.33 -15.62 17.86
N LEU A 36 -8.31 -14.62 18.76
CA LEU A 36 -9.05 -14.66 20.00
C LEU A 36 -10.57 -14.76 19.73
N TYR A 37 -11.07 -13.98 18.77
CA TYR A 37 -12.45 -14.03 18.31
C TYR A 37 -12.81 -15.44 17.81
N TRP A 38 -11.95 -16.03 16.97
CA TRP A 38 -12.18 -17.38 16.45
C TRP A 38 -12.17 -18.47 17.53
N LEU A 39 -11.24 -18.39 18.48
CA LEU A 39 -11.19 -19.32 19.61
C LEU A 39 -12.40 -19.16 20.52
N THR A 40 -12.86 -17.92 20.74
CA THR A 40 -14.07 -17.63 21.51
C THR A 40 -15.30 -18.27 20.87
N LEU A 41 -15.47 -18.14 19.55
CA LEU A 41 -16.56 -18.77 18.82
C LEU A 41 -16.53 -20.30 18.90
N ARG A 42 -15.34 -20.89 19.05
CA ARG A 42 -15.17 -22.34 19.22
C ARG A 42 -15.27 -22.79 20.67
N GLY A 43 -15.37 -21.88 21.65
CA GLY A 43 -15.38 -22.19 23.08
C GLY A 43 -14.01 -22.55 23.67
N HIS A 44 -12.92 -22.20 22.98
CA HIS A 44 -11.54 -22.61 23.30
C HIS A 44 -10.74 -21.47 23.94
N LEU A 45 -11.20 -20.88 25.05
CA LEU A 45 -10.57 -19.72 25.69
C LEU A 45 -9.27 -20.01 26.47
N LEU A 46 -9.00 -21.29 26.76
CA LEU A 46 -7.76 -21.71 27.43
C LEU A 46 -6.56 -21.79 26.49
N PHE A 47 -6.81 -21.72 25.18
CA PHE A 47 -5.77 -21.67 24.18
C PHE A 47 -5.48 -20.22 23.83
N SER A 48 -4.21 -19.90 23.64
CA SER A 48 -3.81 -18.58 23.15
C SER A 48 -2.84 -18.77 21.99
N SER A 49 -2.97 -17.91 20.99
CA SER A 49 -1.99 -17.82 19.92
C SER A 49 -0.96 -16.76 20.29
N LEU A 50 0.31 -17.15 20.25
CA LEU A 50 1.44 -16.23 20.38
C LEU A 50 2.26 -16.25 19.10
N GLY A 51 2.44 -15.07 18.50
CA GLY A 51 3.35 -14.94 17.37
C GLY A 51 3.38 -13.53 16.80
N ALA A 52 4.56 -13.10 16.36
CA ALA A 52 4.71 -11.89 15.55
C ALA A 52 4.23 -12.10 14.10
N SER A 53 3.86 -13.32 13.72
CA SER A 53 3.53 -13.70 12.33
C SER A 53 2.33 -12.93 11.78
N GLY A 54 1.29 -12.67 12.58
CA GLY A 54 0.16 -11.82 12.18
C GLY A 54 0.61 -10.41 11.77
N ALA A 55 1.54 -9.82 12.51
CA ALA A 55 2.14 -8.54 12.15
C ALA A 55 2.99 -8.63 10.87
N VAL A 56 3.81 -9.68 10.72
CA VAL A 56 4.63 -9.90 9.52
C VAL A 56 3.77 -10.03 8.27
N TYR A 57 2.73 -10.86 8.32
CA TYR A 57 1.78 -11.04 7.23
C TYR A 57 0.97 -9.77 6.97
N GLY A 58 0.69 -8.98 8.00
CA GLY A 58 0.16 -7.62 7.84
C GLY A 58 1.06 -6.70 7.03
N LEU A 59 2.35 -6.65 7.34
CA LEU A 59 3.32 -5.86 6.57
C LEU A 59 3.48 -6.41 5.14
N ALA A 60 3.47 -7.72 4.95
CA ALA A 60 3.50 -8.34 3.61
C ALA A 60 2.27 -7.94 2.80
N GLY A 61 1.08 -8.02 3.40
CA GLY A 61 -0.18 -7.60 2.78
C GLY A 61 -0.17 -6.11 2.41
N ALA A 62 0.29 -5.26 3.32
CA ALA A 62 0.49 -3.83 3.07
C ALA A 62 1.43 -3.60 1.87
N TYR A 63 2.60 -4.23 1.87
CA TYR A 63 3.61 -4.06 0.82
C TYR A 63 3.10 -4.48 -0.56
N PHE A 64 2.55 -5.70 -0.69
CA PHE A 64 2.05 -6.20 -1.97
C PHE A 64 0.81 -5.42 -2.44
N TRP A 65 0.02 -4.88 -1.53
CA TRP A 65 -1.11 -4.03 -1.87
C TRP A 65 -0.69 -2.64 -2.37
N LEU A 66 0.34 -2.06 -1.77
CA LEU A 66 0.93 -0.80 -2.22
C LEU A 66 1.55 -0.97 -3.61
N HIS A 67 2.19 -2.12 -3.86
CA HIS A 67 2.82 -2.47 -5.13
C HIS A 67 1.95 -3.38 -6.02
N ARG A 68 0.63 -3.27 -5.89
CA ARG A 68 -0.31 -4.22 -6.50
C ARG A 68 -0.16 -4.33 -8.03
N PHE A 69 0.18 -3.23 -8.68
CA PHE A 69 0.36 -3.16 -10.14
C PHE A 69 1.83 -3.16 -10.58
N ASP A 70 2.77 -3.18 -9.63
CA ASP A 70 4.19 -3.15 -9.96
C ASP A 70 4.69 -4.55 -10.32
N HIS A 71 5.58 -4.63 -11.31
CA HIS A 71 6.14 -5.88 -11.80
C HIS A 71 7.44 -6.18 -11.08
N PHE A 72 7.44 -7.23 -10.26
CA PHE A 72 8.62 -7.59 -9.49
C PHE A 72 9.57 -8.43 -10.33
N ARG A 73 10.82 -7.96 -10.44
CA ARG A 73 11.93 -8.74 -11.01
C ARG A 73 12.78 -9.29 -9.88
N VAL A 74 12.68 -10.59 -9.64
CA VAL A 74 13.51 -11.25 -8.62
C VAL A 74 14.81 -11.65 -9.31
N LEU A 75 15.94 -11.08 -8.88
CA LEU A 75 17.29 -11.42 -9.36
C LEU A 75 17.48 -11.25 -10.89
N GLY A 76 16.78 -10.30 -11.51
CA GLY A 76 16.86 -10.04 -12.96
C GLY A 76 16.04 -11.01 -13.83
N PHE A 77 15.23 -11.87 -13.21
CA PHE A 77 14.28 -12.73 -13.90
C PHE A 77 12.85 -12.20 -13.68
N PRO A 78 11.99 -12.17 -14.72
CA PRO A 78 12.16 -12.66 -16.09
C PRO A 78 12.88 -11.67 -17.04
N PRO A 79 13.55 -12.17 -18.11
CA PRO A 79 14.24 -11.35 -19.11
C PRO A 79 13.24 -10.52 -19.95
N PRO A 80 13.61 -9.30 -20.40
CA PRO A 80 12.78 -8.53 -21.33
C PRO A 80 12.49 -9.37 -22.59
N PRO A 81 11.24 -9.43 -23.13
CA PRO A 81 10.09 -8.56 -22.89
C PRO A 81 9.07 -9.08 -21.86
N LEU A 82 9.38 -10.14 -21.09
CA LEU A 82 8.45 -10.71 -20.13
C LEU A 82 8.34 -9.81 -18.89
N GLU A 83 7.12 -9.43 -18.56
CA GLU A 83 6.82 -8.71 -17.33
C GLU A 83 6.82 -9.68 -16.15
N GLY A 84 7.46 -9.27 -15.05
CA GLY A 84 7.50 -10.07 -13.82
C GLY A 84 6.13 -10.16 -13.14
N PRO A 85 5.92 -11.14 -12.25
CA PRO A 85 4.66 -11.28 -11.53
C PRO A 85 4.31 -10.00 -10.75
N GLN A 86 3.04 -9.60 -10.87
CA GLN A 86 2.50 -8.42 -10.20
C GLN A 86 2.43 -8.64 -8.67
N GLY A 87 2.46 -7.56 -7.89
CA GLY A 87 2.21 -7.64 -6.45
C GLY A 87 0.91 -8.34 -6.08
N LEU A 88 -0.13 -8.16 -6.91
CA LEU A 88 -1.39 -8.91 -6.82
C LEU A 88 -1.23 -10.43 -6.95
N ALA A 89 -0.32 -10.91 -7.80
CA ALA A 89 -0.06 -12.34 -7.96
C ALA A 89 0.58 -12.92 -6.68
N PHE A 90 1.53 -12.22 -6.07
CA PHE A 90 2.12 -12.64 -4.79
C PHE A 90 1.12 -12.58 -3.65
N LEU A 91 0.31 -11.51 -3.57
CA LEU A 91 -0.74 -11.40 -2.56
C LEU A 91 -1.77 -12.52 -2.73
N GLY A 92 -2.20 -12.78 -3.97
CA GLY A 92 -3.11 -13.85 -4.32
C GLY A 92 -2.54 -15.23 -3.97
N LEU A 93 -1.25 -15.47 -4.21
CA LEU A 93 -0.58 -16.70 -3.81
C LEU A 93 -0.55 -16.87 -2.30
N VAL A 94 -0.15 -15.84 -1.55
CA VAL A 94 -0.09 -15.89 -0.09
C VAL A 94 -1.47 -16.14 0.49
N VAL A 95 -2.49 -15.39 0.05
CA VAL A 95 -3.88 -15.56 0.48
C VAL A 95 -4.40 -16.95 0.08
N GLY A 96 -4.12 -17.41 -1.14
CA GLY A 96 -4.54 -18.71 -1.64
C GLY A 96 -3.97 -19.87 -0.83
N VAL A 97 -2.68 -19.82 -0.47
CA VAL A 97 -2.03 -20.80 0.42
C VAL A 97 -2.70 -20.81 1.79
N HIS A 98 -3.05 -19.64 2.32
CA HIS A 98 -3.73 -19.55 3.60
C HIS A 98 -5.13 -20.16 3.52
N VAL A 99 -5.96 -19.77 2.54
CA VAL A 99 -7.30 -20.35 2.34
C VAL A 99 -7.22 -21.87 2.16
N PHE A 100 -6.28 -22.37 1.37
CA PHE A 100 -6.06 -23.80 1.21
C PHE A 100 -5.69 -24.50 2.52
N ALA A 101 -4.82 -23.90 3.33
CA ALA A 101 -4.47 -24.41 4.64
C ALA A 101 -5.66 -24.38 5.61
N PHE A 102 -6.54 -23.38 5.53
CA PHE A 102 -7.74 -23.28 6.37
C PHE A 102 -8.69 -24.46 6.17
N LEU A 103 -8.80 -24.95 4.93
CA LEU A 103 -9.65 -26.07 4.55
C LEU A 103 -9.09 -27.43 5.02
N ARG A 104 -7.86 -27.48 5.54
CA ARG A 104 -7.23 -28.71 6.02
C ARG A 104 -7.53 -28.94 7.50
N PRO A 105 -7.81 -30.20 7.91
CA PRO A 105 -8.24 -30.52 9.28
C PRO A 105 -7.13 -30.45 10.33
N ARG A 106 -5.85 -30.30 9.95
CA ARG A 106 -4.70 -30.31 10.86
C ARG A 106 -3.69 -29.23 10.51
N THR A 107 -3.98 -28.01 10.92
CA THR A 107 -3.03 -26.90 10.85
C THR A 107 -2.62 -26.53 12.27
N THR A 108 -1.31 -26.55 12.53
CA THR A 108 -0.71 -26.07 13.78
C THR A 108 -0.42 -24.57 13.75
N VAL A 109 -0.71 -23.91 12.62
CA VAL A 109 -0.46 -22.50 12.38
C VAL A 109 -1.72 -21.71 12.67
N ASP A 110 -1.56 -20.59 13.37
CA ASP A 110 -2.68 -19.70 13.63
C ASP A 110 -3.02 -18.85 12.40
N LEU A 111 -3.82 -19.46 11.53
CA LEU A 111 -4.19 -18.89 10.27
C LEU A 111 -5.12 -17.67 10.40
N MET A 112 -5.95 -17.62 11.44
CA MET A 112 -6.85 -16.48 11.65
C MET A 112 -6.05 -15.22 11.97
N SER A 113 -4.96 -15.33 12.74
CA SER A 113 -4.09 -14.18 12.98
C SER A 113 -3.46 -13.66 11.71
N HIS A 114 -3.08 -14.55 10.80
CA HIS A 114 -2.44 -14.17 9.54
C HIS A 114 -3.46 -13.45 8.63
N MET A 115 -4.68 -13.97 8.53
CA MET A 115 -5.75 -13.38 7.72
C MET A 115 -6.18 -12.01 8.24
N ALA A 116 -6.45 -11.90 9.55
CA ALA A 116 -6.82 -10.64 10.16
C ALA A 116 -5.67 -9.61 10.12
N GLY A 117 -4.43 -10.05 10.34
CA GLY A 117 -3.24 -9.22 10.21
C GLY A 117 -3.04 -8.67 8.80
N MET A 118 -3.16 -9.53 7.76
CA MET A 118 -3.13 -9.12 6.35
C MET A 118 -4.21 -8.11 6.01
N ALA A 119 -5.45 -8.38 6.40
CA ALA A 119 -6.57 -7.46 6.14
C ALA A 119 -6.33 -6.09 6.78
N ALA A 120 -5.89 -6.05 8.05
CA ALA A 120 -5.55 -4.81 8.73
C ALA A 120 -4.39 -4.07 8.05
N GLY A 121 -3.37 -4.80 7.57
CA GLY A 121 -2.23 -4.21 6.87
C GLY A 121 -2.63 -3.58 5.53
N ILE A 122 -3.44 -4.28 4.74
CA ILE A 122 -3.98 -3.79 3.46
C ILE A 122 -4.82 -2.53 3.66
N LEU A 123 -5.73 -2.56 4.64
CA LEU A 123 -6.59 -1.43 4.97
C LEU A 123 -5.77 -0.24 5.49
N GLY A 124 -4.87 -0.48 6.44
CA GLY A 124 -3.99 0.55 6.99
C GLY A 124 -3.12 1.21 5.92
N ALA A 125 -2.56 0.42 5.00
CA ALA A 125 -1.75 0.93 3.89
C ALA A 125 -2.60 1.75 2.90
N SER A 126 -3.84 1.32 2.64
CA SER A 126 -4.78 2.05 1.80
C SER A 126 -5.13 3.41 2.40
N LEU A 127 -5.39 3.46 3.71
CA LEU A 127 -5.69 4.69 4.44
C LEU A 127 -4.46 5.61 4.48
N ALA A 128 -3.27 5.07 4.75
CA ALA A 128 -2.04 5.85 4.76
C ALA A 128 -1.71 6.45 3.38
N ARG A 129 -1.96 5.70 2.29
CA ARG A 129 -1.82 6.22 0.91
C ARG A 129 -2.89 7.27 0.60
N GLY A 130 -4.14 7.00 0.98
CA GLY A 130 -5.27 7.91 0.82
C GLY A 130 -5.13 9.21 1.61
N ALA A 131 -4.36 9.23 2.70
CA ALA A 131 -4.02 10.45 3.43
C ALA A 131 -2.89 11.26 2.76
N LYS A 132 -1.98 10.60 2.02
CA LYS A 132 -0.88 11.27 1.29
C LYS A 132 -1.31 11.86 -0.06
N GLN A 133 -2.26 11.24 -0.75
CA GLN A 133 -2.77 11.70 -2.06
C GLN A 133 -3.54 13.04 -2.08
N PRO A 134 -4.38 13.42 -1.10
CA PRO A 134 -5.15 14.68 -1.13
C PRO A 134 -4.26 15.92 -1.09
N ALA A 135 -3.08 15.84 -0.47
CA ALA A 135 -2.12 16.95 -0.45
C ALA A 135 -1.39 17.14 -1.79
N ALA A 136 -1.10 16.06 -2.50
CA ALA A 136 -0.42 16.08 -3.79
C ALA A 136 -1.36 16.48 -4.94
N SER A 137 -2.61 16.01 -4.94
CA SER A 137 -3.61 16.39 -5.94
C SER A 137 -4.07 17.85 -5.79
N ALA A 138 -4.16 18.36 -4.55
CA ALA A 138 -4.41 19.78 -4.30
C ALA A 138 -3.26 20.66 -4.82
N SER A 139 -2.00 20.28 -4.56
CA SER A 139 -0.84 21.04 -5.06
C SER A 139 -0.68 20.99 -6.59
N ALA A 140 -0.99 19.86 -7.23
CA ALA A 140 -0.93 19.72 -8.68
C ALA A 140 -2.03 20.54 -9.39
N SER A 141 -3.23 20.56 -8.83
CA SER A 141 -4.34 21.37 -9.35
C SER A 141 -4.14 22.87 -9.13
N ASP A 142 -3.45 23.27 -8.06
CA ASP A 142 -3.09 24.66 -7.81
C ASP A 142 -1.99 25.16 -8.76
N MET A 143 -0.97 24.33 -9.03
CA MET A 143 0.08 24.65 -10.02
C MET A 143 -0.50 24.79 -11.43
N GLN A 144 -1.39 23.87 -11.84
CA GLN A 144 -2.07 23.93 -13.13
C GLN A 144 -2.94 25.19 -13.26
N ARG A 145 -3.56 25.66 -12.17
CA ARG A 145 -4.30 26.94 -12.16
C ARG A 145 -3.37 28.14 -12.31
N VAL A 146 -2.22 28.14 -11.64
CA VAL A 146 -1.25 29.25 -11.72
C VAL A 146 -0.69 29.38 -13.13
N ASP A 147 -0.38 28.26 -13.79
CA ASP A 147 0.13 28.27 -15.17
C ASP A 147 -0.94 28.74 -16.17
N LEU A 148 -2.18 28.27 -16.02
CA LEU A 148 -3.29 28.73 -16.86
C LEU A 148 -3.53 30.24 -16.71
N VAL A 149 -3.47 30.78 -15.50
CA VAL A 149 -3.63 32.23 -15.24
C VAL A 149 -2.46 33.02 -15.84
N ARG A 150 -1.24 32.48 -15.81
CA ARG A 150 -0.07 33.10 -16.45
C ARG A 150 -0.21 33.14 -17.97
N ASP A 151 -0.64 32.05 -18.60
CA ASP A 151 -0.82 31.98 -20.05
C ASP A 151 -1.89 32.95 -20.55
N VAL A 152 -3.01 33.08 -19.81
CA VAL A 152 -4.04 34.07 -20.10
C VAL A 152 -3.48 35.49 -19.99
N ARG A 153 -2.65 35.78 -18.97
CA ARG A 153 -2.04 37.11 -18.79
C ARG A 153 -1.02 37.45 -19.88
N VAL A 154 -0.25 36.48 -20.35
CA VAL A 154 0.70 36.67 -21.46
C VAL A 154 -0.06 36.93 -22.77
N THR A 155 -1.16 36.21 -23.00
CA THR A 155 -1.98 36.37 -24.20
C THR A 155 -2.66 37.74 -24.27
N THR A 156 -3.17 38.26 -23.14
CA THR A 156 -3.80 39.59 -23.10
C THR A 156 -2.79 40.73 -23.21
N THR A 157 -1.56 40.55 -22.71
CA THR A 157 -0.50 41.56 -22.82
C THR A 157 0.08 41.63 -24.24
N SER A 158 0.18 40.49 -24.93
CA SER A 158 0.64 40.41 -26.33
C SER A 158 -0.37 40.96 -27.35
N ALA A 159 -1.67 40.85 -27.06
CA ALA A 159 -2.73 41.40 -27.91
C ALA A 159 -2.83 42.94 -27.87
N GLY A 160 -2.24 43.59 -26.86
CA GLY A 160 -2.28 45.05 -26.69
C GLY A 160 -1.27 45.86 -27.52
N ASP A 161 -0.25 45.23 -28.11
CA ASP A 161 0.89 45.93 -28.72
C ASP A 161 0.82 46.09 -30.26
N LYS A 162 -0.21 45.56 -30.92
CA LYS A 162 -0.37 45.67 -32.40
C LYS A 162 -1.33 46.77 -32.87
N GLY A 163 -1.56 47.80 -32.05
CA GLY A 163 -2.58 48.82 -32.29
C GLY A 163 -2.10 50.26 -32.53
N GLY A 164 -0.85 50.52 -32.97
CA GLY A 164 -0.39 51.91 -33.03
C GLY A 164 0.85 52.23 -33.87
N ARG A 165 0.88 51.90 -35.17
CA ARG A 165 1.81 52.54 -36.12
C ARG A 165 1.20 52.66 -37.52
N SER A 166 0.39 53.68 -37.74
CA SER A 166 0.16 54.25 -39.08
C SER A 166 -0.23 55.72 -38.99
N ALA A 167 0.75 56.62 -39.08
CA ALA A 167 0.55 58.01 -39.52
C ALA A 167 1.91 58.64 -39.86
N GLY A 168 2.01 59.19 -41.08
CA GLY A 168 3.03 60.18 -41.45
C GLY A 168 4.00 59.72 -42.53
N LEU A 169 3.59 59.86 -43.79
CA LEU A 169 4.21 60.76 -44.79
C LEU A 169 3.43 60.69 -46.11
#